data_AF-A0A0E9LU49-F1
#
_entry.id   AF-A0A0E9LU49-F1
#
_cell.length_a   1.000
_cell.length_b   1.000
_cell.length_c   1.000
_cell.angle_alpha   90.00
_cell.angle_beta   90.00
_cell.angle_gamma   90.00
#
_symmetry.space_group_name_H-M   'P 1'
#
loop_
_entity.id
_entity.type
_entity.pdbx_description
1 polymer ?
#
loop_
_entity_poly.entity_id
_entity_poly.type
_entity_poly.pdbx_seq_one_letter_code
_entity_poly.pdbx_strand_id
1 'polypeptide(L)'
;MLKSPLQIARESYVPKMPKSLKGIVKIVEGNKTQSVADQADIEKIFPNTYGMPVITFETGSEAKQYPVYKVGVILSGGQAPGGHNVISGLFDGLKACNQENKLYGFQGAPVA
;
A
#
# COMPACT_ATOMS: atom_id res chain seq x y z
N MET A 1 18.11 12.74 20.15
CA MET A 1 19.09 12.94 19.05
C MET A 1 18.92 14.34 18.50
N LEU A 2 20.00 15.07 18.30
CA LEU A 2 19.99 16.37 17.62
C LEU A 2 19.79 16.12 16.11
N LYS A 3 18.75 16.71 15.51
CA LYS A 3 18.52 16.62 14.06
C LYS A 3 19.37 17.65 13.32
N SER A 4 19.90 17.29 12.15
CA SER A 4 20.59 18.27 11.30
C SER A 4 19.60 19.27 10.70
N PRO A 5 20.03 20.50 10.34
CA PRO A 5 19.17 21.46 9.64
C PRO A 5 18.54 20.89 8.36
N LEU A 6 19.30 20.09 7.60
CA LEU A 6 18.80 19.41 6.41
C LEU A 6 17.71 18.39 6.74
N GLN A 7 17.88 17.61 7.81
CA GLN A 7 16.85 16.66 8.24
C GLN A 7 15.56 17.39 8.60
N ILE A 8 15.64 18.47 9.37
CA ILE A 8 14.47 19.30 9.74
C ILE A 8 13.77 19.83 8.48
N ALA A 9 14.54 20.39 7.53
CA ALA A 9 13.99 20.89 6.28
C ALA A 9 13.39 19.77 5.41
N ARG A 10 13.95 18.56 5.44
CA ARG A 10 13.46 17.43 4.64
C ARG A 10 12.20 16.80 5.23
N GLU A 11 12.05 16.81 6.55
CA GLU A 11 10.88 16.27 7.25
C GLU A 11 9.59 17.07 6.95
N SER A 12 9.69 18.35 6.57
CA SER A 12 8.53 19.16 6.17
C SER A 12 8.07 18.93 4.73
N TYR A 13 8.81 18.14 3.95
CA TYR A 13 8.44 17.83 2.57
C TYR A 13 7.18 16.97 2.52
N VAL A 14 6.16 17.42 1.79
CA VAL A 14 4.94 16.66 1.51
C VAL A 14 5.09 15.92 0.17
N PRO A 15 5.08 14.57 0.15
CA PRO A 15 5.15 13.81 -1.09
C PRO A 15 4.01 14.11 -2.07
N LYS A 16 4.33 14.12 -3.37
CA LYS A 16 3.33 14.31 -4.43
C LYS A 16 2.50 13.03 -4.57
N MET A 17 1.18 13.19 -4.54
CA MET A 17 0.22 12.08 -4.70
C MET A 17 -0.50 12.15 -6.06
N PRO A 18 -0.78 11.00 -6.71
CA PRO A 18 -1.64 10.92 -7.88
C PRO A 18 -3.03 11.50 -7.61
N LYS A 19 -3.64 12.16 -8.60
CA LYS A 19 -4.99 12.73 -8.46
C LYS A 19 -6.05 11.67 -8.14
N SER A 20 -5.89 10.46 -8.68
CA SER A 20 -6.79 9.32 -8.46
C SER A 20 -6.80 8.79 -7.03
N LEU A 21 -5.79 9.13 -6.22
CA LEU A 21 -5.69 8.76 -4.81
C LEU A 21 -6.04 9.91 -3.86
N LYS A 22 -6.45 11.07 -4.40
CA LYS A 22 -6.89 12.21 -3.60
C LYS A 22 -8.41 12.14 -3.44
N GLY A 23 -8.87 12.04 -2.20
CA GLY A 23 -10.30 12.01 -1.88
C GLY A 23 -10.91 10.63 -2.04
N ILE A 24 -12.12 10.56 -2.57
CA ILE A 24 -12.87 9.31 -2.71
C ILE A 24 -12.32 8.53 -3.90
N VAL A 25 -12.00 7.26 -3.68
CA VAL A 25 -11.43 6.37 -4.70
C VAL A 25 -12.46 5.35 -5.14
N LYS A 26 -12.64 5.21 -6.45
CA LYS A 26 -13.40 4.14 -7.10
C LYS A 26 -12.43 3.12 -7.68
N ILE A 27 -12.72 1.85 -7.43
CA ILE A 27 -12.00 0.71 -8.00
C ILE A 27 -12.67 0.34 -9.32
N VAL A 28 -11.87 0.18 -10.38
CA VAL A 28 -12.32 -0.31 -11.68
C VAL A 28 -11.54 -1.57 -12.01
N GLU A 29 -12.26 -2.66 -12.25
CA GLU A 29 -11.69 -3.95 -12.65
C GLU A 29 -11.46 -3.97 -14.17
N GLY A 30 -10.25 -4.32 -14.56
CA GLY A 30 -9.85 -4.53 -15.94
C GLY A 30 -9.82 -6.01 -16.32
N ASN A 31 -8.94 -6.34 -17.26
CA ASN A 31 -8.79 -7.71 -17.75
C ASN A 31 -8.22 -8.65 -16.68
N LYS A 32 -8.65 -9.91 -16.72
CA LYS A 32 -8.05 -11.01 -15.95
C LYS A 32 -6.59 -11.20 -16.33
N THR A 33 -5.78 -11.55 -15.34
CA THR A 33 -4.35 -11.81 -15.52
C THR A 33 -4.07 -13.28 -15.84
N GLN A 34 -2.84 -13.58 -16.24
CA GLN A 34 -2.31 -14.94 -16.36
C GLN A 34 -0.84 -14.91 -15.95
N SER A 35 -0.29 -16.06 -15.57
CA SER A 35 1.14 -16.18 -15.34
C SER A 35 1.92 -16.06 -16.66
N VAL A 36 3.19 -15.65 -16.55
CA VAL A 36 4.11 -15.55 -17.70
C VAL A 36 4.40 -16.93 -18.32
N ALA A 37 4.46 -17.97 -17.50
CA ALA A 37 4.67 -19.36 -17.90
C ALA A 37 3.87 -20.31 -16.97
N ASP A 38 3.84 -21.61 -17.30
CA ASP A 38 3.30 -22.70 -16.46
C ASP A 38 1.86 -22.49 -15.97
N GLN A 39 0.97 -22.01 -16.85
CA GLN A 39 -0.38 -21.57 -16.49
C GLN A 39 -1.18 -22.64 -15.74
N ALA A 40 -1.18 -23.88 -16.24
CA ALA A 40 -1.93 -24.98 -15.64
C ALA A 40 -1.42 -25.33 -14.23
N ASP A 41 -0.11 -25.35 -14.02
CA ASP A 41 0.49 -25.69 -12.74
C ASP A 41 0.31 -24.56 -11.72
N ILE A 42 0.51 -23.30 -12.13
CA ILE A 42 0.33 -22.13 -11.26
C ILE A 42 -1.14 -21.96 -10.88
N GLU A 43 -2.08 -22.14 -11.81
CA GLU A 43 -3.51 -22.11 -11.51
C GLU A 43 -3.90 -23.16 -10.46
N LYS A 44 -3.33 -24.37 -10.56
CA LYS A 44 -3.54 -25.44 -9.58
C LYS A 44 -2.99 -25.11 -8.19
N ILE A 45 -1.86 -24.41 -8.11
CA ILE A 45 -1.24 -24.02 -6.82
C ILE A 45 -1.96 -22.83 -6.18
N PHE A 46 -2.54 -21.93 -6.98
CA PHE A 46 -3.19 -20.70 -6.53
C PHE A 46 -4.69 -20.63 -6.91
N PRO A 47 -5.52 -21.60 -6.48
CA PRO A 47 -6.90 -21.72 -6.96
C PRO A 47 -7.80 -20.54 -6.60
N ASN A 48 -7.44 -19.77 -5.57
CA ASN A 48 -8.24 -18.66 -5.07
C ASN A 48 -7.80 -17.29 -5.60
N THR A 49 -6.63 -17.20 -6.23
CA THR A 49 -6.02 -15.90 -6.61
C THR A 49 -5.50 -15.87 -8.04
N TYR A 50 -5.40 -17.02 -8.73
CA TYR A 50 -5.02 -17.04 -10.13
C TYR A 50 -6.07 -16.31 -10.99
N GLY A 51 -5.58 -15.48 -11.91
CA GLY A 51 -6.44 -14.76 -12.86
C GLY A 51 -7.23 -13.59 -12.28
N MET A 52 -6.90 -13.09 -11.08
CA MET A 52 -7.48 -11.85 -10.56
C MET A 52 -7.27 -10.68 -11.55
N PRO A 53 -8.23 -9.74 -11.65
CA PRO A 53 -8.18 -8.67 -12.64
C PRO A 53 -7.13 -7.61 -12.28
N VAL A 54 -6.64 -6.91 -13.31
CA VAL A 54 -5.90 -5.66 -13.12
C VAL A 54 -6.84 -4.62 -12.53
N ILE A 55 -6.39 -3.87 -11.52
CA ILE A 55 -7.18 -2.80 -10.89
C ILE A 55 -6.65 -1.43 -11.30
N THR A 56 -7.57 -0.53 -11.65
CA THR A 56 -7.30 0.90 -11.81
C THR A 56 -8.12 1.73 -10.81
N PHE A 57 -7.60 2.91 -10.48
CA PHE A 57 -8.24 3.84 -9.56
C PHE A 57 -8.74 5.07 -10.30
N GLU A 58 -10.02 5.38 -10.09
CA GLU A 58 -10.68 6.59 -10.59
C GLU A 58 -11.22 7.41 -9.42
N THR A 59 -11.54 8.68 -9.68
CA THR A 59 -12.26 9.51 -8.71
C THR A 59 -13.65 8.92 -8.46
N GLY A 60 -13.95 8.62 -7.20
CA GLY A 60 -15.27 8.17 -6.78
C GLY A 60 -16.17 9.34 -6.34
N SER A 61 -17.47 9.07 -6.28
CA SER A 61 -18.51 10.01 -5.85
C SER A 61 -19.07 9.69 -4.47
N GLU A 62 -18.96 8.44 -4.02
CA GLU A 62 -19.61 7.95 -2.80
C GLU A 62 -18.61 7.71 -1.68
N ALA A 63 -18.78 8.45 -0.58
CA ALA A 63 -18.00 8.23 0.62
C ALA A 63 -18.42 6.90 1.27
N LYS A 64 -17.46 5.99 1.42
CA LYS A 64 -17.66 4.73 2.14
C LYS A 64 -17.15 4.87 3.56
N GLN A 65 -17.93 4.36 4.52
CA GLN A 65 -17.40 4.09 5.85
C GLN A 65 -16.67 2.75 5.83
N TYR A 66 -15.42 2.77 6.23
CA TYR A 66 -14.61 1.57 6.36
C TYR A 66 -14.61 1.11 7.82
N PRO A 67 -14.69 -0.21 8.08
CA PRO A 67 -14.52 -0.74 9.42
C PRO A 67 -13.12 -0.44 9.95
N VAL A 68 -12.94 -0.60 11.26
CA VAL A 68 -11.63 -0.43 11.89
C VAL A 68 -10.72 -1.59 11.50
N TYR A 69 -9.58 -1.27 10.90
CA TYR A 69 -8.54 -2.22 10.51
C TYR A 69 -7.33 -2.14 11.43
N LYS A 70 -6.76 -3.32 11.70
CA LYS A 70 -5.42 -3.49 12.27
C LYS A 70 -4.53 -4.03 11.16
N VAL A 71 -3.57 -3.23 10.71
CA VAL A 71 -2.72 -3.58 9.56
C VAL A 71 -1.29 -3.83 10.03
N GLY A 72 -0.75 -4.96 9.59
CA GLY A 72 0.66 -5.31 9.77
C GLY A 72 1.51 -4.83 8.58
N VAL A 73 2.69 -4.29 8.85
CA VAL A 73 3.69 -3.96 7.83
C VAL A 73 5.04 -4.57 8.17
N ILE A 74 5.69 -5.12 7.14
CA ILE A 74 7.02 -5.72 7.19
C ILE A 74 7.86 -5.10 6.07
N LEU A 75 9.09 -4.69 6.36
CA LEU A 75 10.09 -4.35 5.35
C LEU A 75 11.05 -5.55 5.25
N SER A 76 11.03 -6.27 4.13
CA SER A 76 11.86 -7.46 3.88
C SER A 76 12.96 -7.16 2.86
N GLY A 77 14.07 -7.90 2.94
CA GLY A 77 15.24 -7.75 2.07
C GLY A 77 16.20 -6.64 2.52
N GLY A 78 17.08 -6.22 1.59
CA GLY A 78 18.06 -5.16 1.83
C GLY A 78 17.42 -3.77 1.97
N GLN A 79 18.13 -2.85 2.62
CA GLN A 79 17.64 -1.47 2.79
C GLN A 79 17.59 -0.74 1.44
N ALA A 80 16.48 -0.02 1.21
CA ALA A 80 16.31 0.87 0.06
C ALA A 80 15.81 2.25 0.54
N PRO A 81 16.35 3.37 0.00
CA PRO A 81 15.85 4.70 0.28
C PRO A 81 14.35 4.83 -0.06
N GLY A 82 13.55 5.34 0.88
CA GLY A 82 12.12 5.56 0.70
C GLY A 82 11.20 4.57 1.45
N GLY A 83 11.74 3.51 2.05
CA GLY A 83 10.92 2.57 2.85
C GLY A 83 10.09 3.25 3.94
N HIS A 84 10.63 4.26 4.63
CA HIS A 84 9.88 5.03 5.61
C HIS A 84 8.75 5.90 4.99
N ASN A 85 8.89 6.35 3.75
CA ASN A 85 7.81 7.06 3.04
C ASN A 85 6.66 6.12 2.66
N VAL A 86 6.95 4.83 2.42
CA VAL A 86 5.90 3.81 2.25
C VAL A 86 5.12 3.65 3.55
N ILE A 87 5.80 3.58 4.69
CA ILE A 87 5.16 3.49 6.01
C ILE A 87 4.31 4.74 6.30
N SER A 88 4.82 5.95 6.03
CA SER A 88 4.05 7.17 6.25
C SER A 88 2.82 7.24 5.35
N GLY A 89 2.93 6.85 4.08
CA GLY A 89 1.79 6.79 3.16
C GLY A 89 0.72 5.77 3.56
N LEU A 90 1.13 4.58 4.04
CA LEU A 90 0.22 3.59 4.62
C LEU A 90 -0.50 4.14 5.85
N PHE A 91 0.24 4.79 6.75
CA PHE A 91 -0.33 5.39 7.96
C PHE A 91 -1.36 6.46 7.62
N ASP A 92 -1.01 7.42 6.75
CA ASP A 92 -1.89 8.51 6.33
C ASP A 92 -3.15 7.98 5.64
N GLY A 93 -2.99 7.01 4.72
CA GLY A 93 -4.11 6.37 4.02
C GLY A 93 -5.05 5.63 4.96
N LEU A 94 -4.52 4.85 5.90
CA LEU A 94 -5.33 4.15 6.89
C LEU A 94 -6.10 5.13 7.78
N LYS A 95 -5.46 6.19 8.26
CA LYS A 95 -6.13 7.22 9.06
C LYS A 95 -7.20 7.96 8.28
N ALA A 96 -6.97 8.24 6.99
CA ALA A 96 -7.96 8.84 6.12
C ALA A 96 -9.19 7.95 5.91
N CYS A 97 -9.02 6.63 5.85
CA CYS A 97 -10.14 5.68 5.75
C CYS A 97 -10.93 5.57 7.06
N ASN A 98 -10.24 5.48 8.20
CA ASN A 98 -10.83 5.46 9.53
C ASN A 98 -9.77 5.84 10.58
N GLN A 99 -10.04 6.86 11.40
CA GLN A 99 -9.08 7.38 12.38
C GLN A 99 -8.71 6.38 13.49
N GLU A 100 -9.55 5.38 13.73
CA GLU A 100 -9.29 4.32 14.71
C GLU A 100 -8.34 3.22 14.18
N ASN A 101 -8.02 3.23 12.88
CA ASN A 101 -7.11 2.28 12.28
C ASN A 101 -5.73 2.31 12.96
N LYS A 102 -5.11 1.14 13.07
CA LYS A 102 -3.77 0.96 13.67
C LYS A 102 -2.83 0.27 12.69
N LEU A 103 -1.62 0.82 12.57
CA LEU A 103 -0.52 0.24 11.79
C LEU A 103 0.53 -0.33 12.75
N TYR A 104 0.88 -1.60 12.55
CA TYR A 104 1.84 -2.35 13.36
C TYR A 104 3.05 -2.73 12.51
N GLY A 105 4.23 -2.23 12.87
CA GLY A 105 5.48 -2.61 12.22
C GLY A 105 6.12 -3.81 12.91
N PHE A 106 6.33 -4.90 12.18
CA PHE A 106 7.04 -6.07 12.72
C PHE A 106 8.55 -5.93 12.53
N GLN A 107 9.30 -6.30 13.56
CA GLN A 107 10.76 -6.31 13.55
C GLN A 107 11.29 -7.67 13.10
N GLY A 108 12.51 -7.70 12.55
CA GLY A 108 13.18 -8.95 12.18
C GLY A 108 12.46 -9.69 11.05
N ALA A 109 12.10 -8.97 9.98
CA ALA A 109 11.47 -9.55 8.80
C ALA A 109 12.22 -10.80 8.32
N PRO A 110 11.52 -11.81 7.76
CA PRO A 110 12.17 -12.96 7.15
C PRO A 110 13.24 -12.48 6.18
N VAL A 111 14.47 -12.91 6.43
CA VAL A 111 15.58 -12.72 5.51
C VAL A 111 15.34 -13.72 4.39
N ALA A 112 15.17 -13.21 3.16
CA ALA A 112 15.10 -14.06 1.97
C ALA A 112 16.45 -14.75 1.74
#